data_AF-A0A954D3C9-F1
#
_entry.id   AF-A0A954D3C9-F1
#
_cell.length_a   1.000
_cell.length_b   1.000
_cell.length_c   1.000
_cell.angle_alpha   90.00
_cell.angle_beta   90.00
_cell.angle_gamma   90.00
#
_symmetry.space_group_name_H-M   'P 1'
#
loop_
_entity.id
_entity.type
_entity.pdbx_description
1 polymer ?
#
loop_
_entity_poly.entity_id
_entity_poly.type
_entity_poly.pdbx_seq_one_letter_code
_entity_poly.pdbx_strand_id
1 'polypeptide(L)'
;MRTVGTRPLIVLLVASVLRTASGQGIEFRSIDGFGNNPSSPEWGSAGIELRRVATIDYADGVSAPAGATRPSARAVSNGVHAQPGSTVNSAGASDFLWQWGQFLDHDIDLTPGADPAESLPIPVPTGDPFFDPLGTGTMVIGFDRSSHTVGGVRQQLNHITSFIDASNVYGSDETRSLELRRLDGTGKLRTSAGELLPFDPANPGFFLAGDVRANEQVGLTSMHTLFVREHNFWCDQIHFAEPALDDDGIFLRARRIVDAEM
;
A
#
# COMPACT_ATOMS: atom_id res chain seq x y z
N MET A 1 -9.20 -22.41 49.02
CA MET A 1 -10.11 -23.07 48.06
C MET A 1 -10.12 -22.24 46.78
N ARG A 2 -9.60 -22.83 45.69
CA ARG A 2 -9.72 -22.50 44.26
C ARG A 2 -9.66 -21.02 43.82
N THR A 3 -8.49 -20.65 43.31
CA THR A 3 -8.31 -19.66 42.23
C THR A 3 -8.95 -20.18 40.95
N VAL A 4 -9.79 -19.37 40.30
CA VAL A 4 -10.28 -19.63 38.93
C VAL A 4 -9.69 -18.55 38.04
N GLY A 5 -8.61 -18.93 37.34
CA GLY A 5 -8.06 -18.14 36.24
C GLY A 5 -8.90 -18.39 35.00
N THR A 6 -9.57 -17.36 34.50
CA THR A 6 -10.17 -17.34 33.18
C THR A 6 -9.05 -17.15 32.16
N ARG A 7 -8.59 -18.26 31.56
CA ARG A 7 -7.79 -18.21 30.33
C ARG A 7 -8.73 -17.84 29.17
N PRO A 8 -8.42 -16.84 28.33
CA PRO A 8 -9.24 -16.52 27.18
C PRO A 8 -9.17 -17.65 26.14
N LEU A 9 -10.34 -18.12 25.73
CA LEU A 9 -10.56 -19.25 24.82
C LEU A 9 -9.89 -19.07 23.43
N ILE A 10 -9.52 -17.83 23.07
CA ILE A 10 -8.90 -17.46 21.79
C ILE A 10 -7.46 -18.01 21.67
N VAL A 11 -6.70 -18.08 22.77
CA VAL A 11 -5.29 -18.54 22.74
C VAL A 11 -5.18 -20.03 22.43
N LEU A 12 -6.20 -20.84 22.78
CA LEU A 12 -6.16 -22.28 22.53
C LEU A 12 -6.45 -22.66 21.06
N LEU A 13 -7.16 -21.80 20.30
CA LEU A 13 -7.48 -22.09 18.91
C LEU A 13 -6.26 -21.91 18.00
N VAL A 14 -5.46 -20.84 18.23
CA VAL A 14 -4.24 -20.53 17.46
C VAL A 14 -3.17 -21.60 17.66
N ALA A 15 -2.98 -22.09 18.89
CA ALA A 15 -2.02 -23.16 19.18
C ALA A 15 -2.36 -24.50 18.48
N SER A 16 -3.62 -24.73 18.12
CA SER A 16 -4.06 -25.95 17.42
C SER A 16 -3.79 -25.89 15.91
N VAL A 17 -3.77 -24.70 15.31
CA VAL A 17 -3.47 -24.50 13.87
C VAL A 17 -1.97 -24.63 13.60
N LEU A 18 -1.11 -24.41 14.59
CA LEU A 18 0.35 -24.49 14.45
C LEU A 18 0.92 -25.93 14.55
N ARG A 19 0.11 -26.96 14.83
CA ARG A 19 0.61 -28.32 15.14
C ARG A 19 0.37 -29.42 14.10
N THR A 20 -0.12 -29.10 12.90
CA THR A 20 -0.37 -30.13 11.87
C THR A 20 0.23 -29.76 10.51
N ALA A 21 1.52 -30.04 10.34
CA ALA A 21 2.13 -30.36 9.04
C ALA A 21 3.49 -31.02 9.25
N SER A 22 3.51 -32.31 9.59
CA SER A 22 4.73 -33.12 9.50
C SER A 22 4.98 -33.47 8.02
N GLY A 23 5.97 -32.83 7.39
CA GLY A 23 6.58 -33.33 6.14
C GLY A 23 6.84 -32.33 5.02
N GLN A 24 6.33 -31.09 5.10
CA GLN A 24 6.73 -29.99 4.22
C GLN A 24 7.04 -28.78 5.11
N GLY A 25 8.19 -28.14 4.89
CA GLY A 25 8.49 -26.87 5.57
C GLY A 25 7.37 -25.87 5.28
N ILE A 26 7.05 -25.00 6.25
CA ILE A 26 6.12 -23.90 6.00
C ILE A 26 6.77 -22.98 4.96
N GLU A 27 6.11 -22.82 3.82
CA GLU A 27 6.50 -21.88 2.78
C GLU A 27 5.95 -20.49 3.13
N PHE A 28 6.78 -19.46 2.94
CA PHE A 28 6.41 -18.06 3.14
C PHE A 28 6.50 -17.31 1.82
N ARG A 29 5.60 -16.35 1.61
CA ARG A 29 5.61 -15.49 0.42
C ARG A 29 6.90 -14.66 0.41
N SER A 30 7.51 -14.47 -0.76
CA SER A 30 8.61 -13.51 -0.90
C SER A 30 8.10 -12.08 -0.60
N ILE A 31 9.02 -11.17 -0.29
CA ILE A 31 8.66 -9.75 -0.06
C ILE A 31 8.28 -9.06 -1.38
N ASP A 32 8.90 -9.45 -2.49
CA ASP A 32 8.70 -8.86 -3.82
C ASP A 32 7.58 -9.54 -4.64
N GLY A 33 6.89 -10.54 -4.08
CA GLY A 33 5.84 -11.32 -4.75
C GLY A 33 6.32 -12.34 -5.79
N PHE A 34 7.61 -12.45 -6.07
CA PHE A 34 8.17 -13.46 -6.98
C PHE A 34 7.88 -14.90 -6.55
N GLY A 35 7.63 -15.76 -7.53
CA GLY A 35 7.43 -17.20 -7.33
C GLY A 35 6.03 -17.60 -6.85
N ASN A 36 5.13 -16.63 -6.66
CA ASN A 36 3.74 -16.91 -6.22
C ASN A 36 2.99 -17.80 -7.23
N ASN A 37 3.21 -17.60 -8.53
CA ASN A 37 2.75 -18.51 -9.57
C ASN A 37 3.90 -19.42 -10.07
N PRO A 38 3.85 -20.75 -9.85
CA PRO A 38 4.95 -21.66 -10.22
C PRO A 38 5.25 -21.73 -11.73
N SER A 39 4.28 -21.40 -12.58
CA SER A 39 4.43 -21.43 -14.05
C SER A 39 4.78 -20.07 -14.64
N SER A 40 4.62 -18.99 -13.87
CA SER A 40 4.93 -17.62 -14.29
C SER A 40 5.39 -16.83 -13.06
N PRO A 41 6.64 -17.06 -12.61
CA PRO A 41 7.12 -16.58 -11.31
C PRO A 41 7.04 -15.07 -11.11
N GLU A 42 7.09 -14.29 -12.19
CA GLU A 42 7.06 -12.82 -12.15
C GLU A 42 5.64 -12.25 -12.03
N TRP A 43 4.59 -13.07 -12.16
CA TRP A 43 3.22 -12.56 -12.13
C TRP A 43 2.88 -12.00 -10.76
N GLY A 44 2.57 -10.71 -10.75
CA GLY A 44 2.20 -9.96 -9.56
C GLY A 44 3.36 -9.50 -8.69
N SER A 45 4.60 -9.75 -9.12
CA SER A 45 5.79 -9.21 -8.46
C SER A 45 5.86 -7.69 -8.54
N ALA A 46 6.55 -7.08 -7.59
CA ALA A 46 6.88 -5.67 -7.63
C ALA A 46 7.74 -5.33 -8.85
N GLY A 47 7.54 -4.14 -9.41
CA GLY A 47 8.33 -3.61 -10.53
C GLY A 47 7.96 -4.16 -11.91
N ILE A 48 6.82 -4.86 -12.05
CA ILE A 48 6.34 -5.37 -13.35
C ILE A 48 5.31 -4.43 -13.98
N GLU A 49 5.05 -4.64 -15.27
CA GLU A 49 4.05 -3.88 -16.02
C GLU A 49 2.61 -4.11 -15.54
N LEU A 50 1.83 -3.03 -15.44
CA LEU A 50 0.39 -3.10 -15.21
C LEU A 50 -0.32 -3.79 -16.37
N ARG A 51 -1.30 -4.65 -16.05
CA ARG A 51 -2.08 -5.34 -17.07
C ARG A 51 -3.02 -4.38 -17.81
N ARG A 52 -3.00 -4.43 -19.14
CA ARG A 52 -4.01 -3.75 -19.98
C ARG A 52 -5.20 -4.66 -20.21
N VAL A 53 -6.40 -4.16 -19.87
CA VAL A 53 -7.68 -4.84 -20.18
C VAL A 53 -8.24 -4.40 -21.54
N ALA A 54 -7.84 -3.21 -22.01
CA ALA A 54 -8.23 -2.65 -23.31
C ALA A 54 -6.99 -2.28 -24.15
N THR A 55 -7.20 -2.06 -25.44
CA THR A 55 -6.15 -1.55 -26.34
C THR A 55 -5.71 -0.15 -25.93
N ILE A 56 -4.49 0.22 -26.27
CA ILE A 56 -3.96 1.58 -26.05
C ILE A 56 -4.71 2.61 -26.90
N ASP A 57 -4.73 3.85 -26.42
CA ASP A 57 -5.23 5.03 -27.13
C ASP A 57 -4.26 6.19 -26.90
N TYR A 58 -3.07 6.10 -27.49
CA TYR A 58 -2.10 7.21 -27.57
C TYR A 58 -2.23 7.89 -28.93
N ALA A 59 -2.07 9.21 -29.00
CA ALA A 59 -2.26 9.99 -30.23
C ALA A 59 -1.31 9.58 -31.36
N ASP A 60 -0.09 9.14 -31.01
CA ASP A 60 0.94 8.62 -31.91
C ASP A 60 0.97 7.09 -31.96
N GLY A 61 0.05 6.41 -31.27
CA GLY A 61 0.04 4.95 -31.12
C GLY A 61 1.15 4.39 -30.22
N VAL A 62 1.92 5.25 -29.54
CA VAL A 62 3.12 4.83 -28.77
C VAL A 62 3.12 5.42 -27.37
N SER A 63 3.08 6.74 -27.23
CA SER A 63 3.26 7.41 -25.94
C SER A 63 2.61 8.78 -25.82
N ALA A 64 2.32 9.49 -26.91
CA ALA A 64 1.76 10.83 -26.87
C ALA A 64 0.34 10.80 -26.27
N PRO A 65 0.03 11.59 -25.22
CA PRO A 65 -1.31 11.65 -24.65
C PRO A 65 -2.38 11.90 -25.71
N ALA A 66 -3.43 11.08 -25.74
CA ALA A 66 -4.55 11.25 -26.66
C ALA A 66 -5.55 12.29 -26.16
N GLY A 67 -6.49 12.63 -27.06
CA GLY A 67 -7.64 13.44 -26.71
C GLY A 67 -7.36 14.95 -26.67
N ALA A 68 -6.54 15.47 -27.58
CA ALA A 68 -6.27 16.90 -27.72
C ALA A 68 -7.54 17.78 -27.88
N THR A 69 -8.65 17.18 -28.31
CA THR A 69 -9.97 17.84 -28.44
C THR A 69 -10.91 17.60 -27.27
N ARG A 70 -10.52 16.77 -26.28
CA ARG A 70 -11.32 16.51 -25.08
C ARG A 70 -11.28 17.74 -24.15
N PRO A 71 -12.34 18.00 -23.36
CA PRO A 71 -12.29 19.02 -22.32
C PRO A 71 -11.15 18.73 -21.33
N SER A 72 -10.59 19.78 -20.71
CA SER A 72 -9.56 19.57 -19.68
C SER A 72 -10.12 18.79 -18.49
N ALA A 73 -9.26 18.06 -17.78
CA ALA A 73 -9.66 17.31 -16.59
C ALA A 73 -10.33 18.22 -15.54
N ARG A 74 -9.89 19.48 -15.42
CA ARG A 74 -10.52 20.46 -14.54
C ARG A 74 -11.93 20.85 -15.00
N ALA A 75 -12.15 21.05 -16.30
CA ALA A 75 -13.49 21.32 -16.83
C ALA A 75 -14.45 20.15 -16.56
N VAL A 76 -13.99 18.91 -16.77
CA VAL A 76 -14.78 17.70 -16.46
C VAL A 76 -15.05 17.60 -14.95
N SER A 77 -14.06 17.86 -14.10
CA SER A 77 -14.21 17.89 -12.64
C SER A 77 -15.30 18.88 -12.22
N ASN A 78 -15.29 20.11 -12.76
CA ASN A 78 -16.32 21.11 -12.49
C ASN A 78 -17.72 20.68 -12.97
N GLY A 79 -17.81 20.03 -14.13
CA GLY A 79 -19.10 19.60 -14.69
C GLY A 79 -19.71 18.36 -14.04
N VAL A 80 -18.88 17.46 -13.50
CA VAL A 80 -19.31 16.14 -13.02
C VAL A 80 -19.27 16.01 -11.49
N HIS A 81 -18.26 16.59 -10.84
CA HIS A 81 -17.99 16.38 -9.41
C HIS A 81 -18.31 17.61 -8.55
N ALA A 82 -18.85 18.69 -9.14
CA ALA A 82 -19.28 19.85 -8.37
C ALA A 82 -20.39 19.44 -7.38
N GLN A 83 -20.13 19.68 -6.10
CA GLN A 83 -21.04 19.32 -5.02
C GLN A 83 -21.44 20.59 -4.23
N PRO A 84 -22.73 20.99 -4.22
CA PRO A 84 -23.16 22.23 -3.58
C PRO A 84 -23.32 22.12 -2.04
N GLY A 85 -23.22 20.91 -1.48
CA GLY A 85 -23.40 20.65 -0.05
C GLY A 85 -23.07 19.20 0.28
N SER A 86 -23.20 18.76 1.53
CA SER A 86 -22.89 17.37 1.89
C SER A 86 -23.89 16.37 1.30
N THR A 87 -23.39 15.29 0.71
CA THR A 87 -24.18 14.14 0.27
C THR A 87 -23.88 12.97 1.20
N VAL A 88 -24.85 12.60 2.03
CA VAL A 88 -24.68 11.51 2.99
C VAL A 88 -24.74 10.16 2.27
N ASN A 89 -23.88 9.23 2.68
CA ASN A 89 -23.90 7.85 2.19
C ASN A 89 -25.22 7.16 2.61
N SER A 90 -26.07 6.82 1.63
CA SER A 90 -27.37 6.20 1.87
C SER A 90 -27.30 4.74 2.35
N ALA A 91 -26.16 4.08 2.18
CA ALA A 91 -25.91 2.73 2.68
C ALA A 91 -25.46 2.72 4.16
N GLY A 92 -25.30 3.88 4.80
CA GLY A 92 -24.90 3.99 6.20
C GLY A 92 -23.47 3.54 6.48
N ALA A 93 -22.61 3.54 5.46
CA ALA A 93 -21.20 3.22 5.64
C ALA A 93 -20.49 4.29 6.48
N SER A 94 -19.62 3.85 7.38
CA SER A 94 -18.73 4.75 8.12
C SER A 94 -17.55 5.20 7.25
N ASP A 95 -16.86 6.26 7.67
CA ASP A 95 -15.63 6.74 7.02
C ASP A 95 -14.51 5.68 7.00
N PHE A 96 -14.58 4.65 7.85
CA PHE A 96 -13.67 3.53 7.79
C PHE A 96 -13.72 2.79 6.44
N LEU A 97 -14.86 2.82 5.73
CA LEU A 97 -14.99 2.15 4.44
C LEU A 97 -14.01 2.73 3.40
N TRP A 98 -13.96 4.05 3.26
CA TRP A 98 -13.05 4.67 2.29
C TRP A 98 -11.61 4.63 2.80
N GLN A 99 -11.41 4.73 4.12
CA GLN A 99 -10.09 4.63 4.73
C GLN A 99 -9.45 3.24 4.50
N TRP A 100 -10.23 2.17 4.67
CA TRP A 100 -9.80 0.81 4.35
C TRP A 100 -9.51 0.66 2.86
N GLY A 101 -10.36 1.25 2.00
CA GLY A 101 -10.14 1.27 0.56
C GLY A 101 -8.79 1.88 0.18
N GLN A 102 -8.42 3.03 0.76
CA GLN A 102 -7.10 3.64 0.54
C GLN A 102 -5.96 2.77 1.09
N PHE A 103 -6.11 2.23 2.31
CA PHE A 103 -5.08 1.39 2.90
C PHE A 103 -4.82 0.13 2.06
N LEU A 104 -5.87 -0.48 1.50
CA LEU A 104 -5.78 -1.64 0.61
C LEU A 104 -5.23 -1.28 -0.77
N ASP A 105 -5.60 -0.13 -1.35
CA ASP A 105 -5.02 0.39 -2.60
C ASP A 105 -3.48 0.45 -2.52
N HIS A 106 -2.98 0.88 -1.36
CA HIS A 106 -1.54 0.97 -1.10
C HIS A 106 -0.84 -0.39 -0.97
N ASP A 107 -1.59 -1.49 -0.98
CA ASP A 107 -1.07 -2.87 -0.99
C ASP A 107 -1.09 -3.50 -2.39
N ILE A 108 -1.79 -2.90 -3.37
CA ILE A 108 -2.03 -3.53 -4.66
C ILE A 108 -1.47 -2.75 -5.84
N ASP A 109 -1.33 -1.43 -5.75
CA ASP A 109 -0.63 -0.65 -6.77
C ASP A 109 0.03 0.66 -6.31
N LEU A 110 1.16 0.97 -6.97
CA LEU A 110 1.90 2.23 -6.86
C LEU A 110 2.54 2.55 -8.21
N THR A 111 2.19 3.70 -8.78
CA THR A 111 2.83 4.20 -10.00
C THR A 111 3.35 5.62 -9.78
N PRO A 112 4.62 5.79 -9.38
CA PRO A 112 5.22 7.10 -9.15
C PRO A 112 5.41 7.87 -10.47
N GLY A 113 5.65 9.18 -10.37
CA GLY A 113 6.04 10.03 -11.49
C GLY A 113 7.32 9.56 -12.17
N ALA A 114 7.49 9.89 -13.45
CA ALA A 114 8.72 9.62 -14.18
C ALA A 114 9.90 10.43 -13.61
N ASP A 115 11.11 9.87 -13.69
CA ASP A 115 12.36 10.58 -13.41
C ASP A 115 13.28 10.47 -14.64
N PRO A 116 13.62 11.58 -15.32
CA PRO A 116 13.19 12.96 -15.03
C PRO A 116 11.68 13.18 -15.22
N ALA A 117 11.14 14.16 -14.50
CA ALA A 117 9.72 14.51 -14.55
C ALA A 117 9.26 14.86 -15.98
N GLU A 118 8.18 14.22 -16.42
CA GLU A 118 7.52 14.48 -17.70
C GLU A 118 6.26 15.32 -17.48
N SER A 119 6.36 16.64 -17.58
CA SER A 119 5.23 17.52 -17.29
C SER A 119 4.09 17.43 -18.30
N LEU A 120 2.86 17.35 -17.80
CA LEU A 120 1.62 17.38 -18.56
C LEU A 120 0.57 18.22 -17.81
N PRO A 121 0.77 19.55 -17.69
CA PRO A 121 -0.07 20.42 -16.88
C PRO A 121 -1.53 20.41 -17.35
N ILE A 122 -2.45 20.48 -16.41
CA ILE A 122 -3.91 20.45 -16.66
C ILE A 122 -4.41 21.89 -16.90
N PRO A 123 -4.94 22.22 -18.09
CA PRO A 123 -5.49 23.55 -18.34
C PRO A 123 -6.68 23.88 -17.44
N VAL A 124 -6.63 25.04 -16.78
CA VAL A 124 -7.73 25.55 -15.95
C VAL A 124 -8.67 26.40 -16.82
N PRO A 125 -10.00 26.19 -16.75
CA PRO A 125 -10.95 27.07 -17.42
C PRO A 125 -10.80 28.53 -16.96
N THR A 126 -10.85 29.48 -17.90
CA THR A 126 -10.79 30.90 -17.56
C THR A 126 -11.88 31.27 -16.56
N GLY A 127 -11.50 31.93 -15.47
CA GLY A 127 -12.44 32.32 -14.42
C GLY A 127 -12.84 31.18 -13.49
N ASP A 128 -12.10 30.05 -13.49
CA ASP A 128 -12.27 29.01 -12.48
C ASP A 128 -12.15 29.63 -11.07
N PRO A 129 -13.15 29.44 -10.19
CA PRO A 129 -13.22 30.17 -8.93
C PRO A 129 -12.11 29.83 -7.94
N PHE A 130 -11.41 28.70 -8.14
CA PHE A 130 -10.34 28.24 -7.23
C PHE A 130 -8.96 28.47 -7.82
N PHE A 131 -8.78 28.13 -9.09
CA PHE A 131 -7.46 28.10 -9.72
C PHE A 131 -7.19 29.28 -10.66
N ASP A 132 -8.21 29.99 -11.14
CA ASP A 132 -8.08 31.20 -11.97
C ASP A 132 -9.15 32.27 -11.63
N PRO A 133 -9.28 32.71 -10.36
CA PRO A 133 -10.37 33.60 -9.94
C PRO A 133 -10.32 34.99 -10.60
N LEU A 134 -9.17 35.38 -11.15
CA LEU A 134 -8.98 36.64 -11.86
C LEU A 134 -9.25 36.53 -13.37
N GLY A 135 -9.56 35.34 -13.88
CA GLY A 135 -9.86 35.12 -15.29
C GLY A 135 -8.70 35.43 -16.22
N THR A 136 -7.47 35.09 -15.80
CA THR A 136 -6.26 35.32 -16.61
C THR A 136 -6.23 34.45 -17.86
N GLY A 137 -6.86 33.27 -17.80
CA GLY A 137 -6.85 32.28 -18.88
C GLY A 137 -5.50 31.59 -19.11
N THR A 138 -4.53 31.77 -18.20
CA THR A 138 -3.18 31.18 -18.32
C THR A 138 -2.86 30.15 -17.24
N MET A 139 -3.78 29.93 -16.29
CA MET A 139 -3.54 29.06 -15.15
C MET A 139 -3.59 27.57 -15.53
N VAL A 140 -2.77 26.78 -14.84
CA VAL A 140 -2.71 25.32 -14.97
C VAL A 140 -2.56 24.66 -13.60
N ILE A 141 -3.00 23.42 -13.47
CA ILE A 141 -2.68 22.56 -12.33
C ILE A 141 -1.49 21.69 -12.71
N GLY A 142 -0.45 21.67 -11.88
CA GLY A 142 0.74 20.85 -12.10
C GLY A 142 0.38 19.36 -12.10
N PHE A 143 0.89 18.63 -13.09
CA PHE A 143 0.75 17.19 -13.20
C PHE A 143 1.94 16.67 -14.00
N ASP A 144 2.55 15.60 -13.51
CA ASP A 144 3.64 14.90 -14.18
C ASP A 144 3.21 13.48 -14.52
N ARG A 145 3.68 12.99 -15.66
CA ARG A 145 3.32 11.65 -16.13
C ARG A 145 4.04 10.59 -15.31
N SER A 146 3.34 9.49 -15.09
CA SER A 146 3.84 8.29 -14.45
C SER A 146 5.09 7.71 -15.12
N SER A 147 5.96 7.10 -14.30
CA SER A 147 7.05 6.22 -14.73
C SER A 147 6.54 5.10 -15.65
N HIS A 148 7.43 4.60 -16.51
CA HIS A 148 7.06 3.65 -17.55
C HIS A 148 8.27 2.81 -18.01
N THR A 149 7.99 1.67 -18.64
CA THR A 149 9.01 0.88 -19.33
C THR A 149 9.53 1.60 -20.57
N VAL A 150 10.84 1.47 -20.80
CA VAL A 150 11.54 2.07 -21.94
C VAL A 150 11.57 1.07 -23.09
N GLY A 151 11.25 1.55 -24.30
CA GLY A 151 11.29 0.76 -25.53
C GLY A 151 9.95 0.10 -25.84
N GLY A 152 9.40 0.43 -27.02
CA GLY A 152 8.08 -0.01 -27.44
C GLY A 152 6.97 0.98 -27.08
N VAL A 153 5.74 0.48 -27.01
CA VAL A 153 4.58 1.26 -26.58
C VAL A 153 4.70 1.51 -25.08
N ARG A 154 4.50 2.76 -24.66
CA ARG A 154 4.59 3.16 -23.25
C ARG A 154 3.72 2.27 -22.37
N GLN A 155 4.27 1.75 -21.28
CA GLN A 155 3.55 0.94 -20.30
C GLN A 155 3.98 1.29 -18.88
N GLN A 156 3.01 1.45 -17.98
CA GLN A 156 3.27 1.83 -16.59
C GLN A 156 3.67 0.60 -15.78
N LEU A 157 4.53 0.82 -14.79
CA LEU A 157 4.94 -0.19 -13.83
C LEU A 157 4.09 -0.08 -12.57
N ASN A 158 3.78 -1.22 -11.98
CA ASN A 158 3.43 -1.29 -10.59
C ASN A 158 4.73 -1.43 -9.78
N HIS A 159 5.03 -0.49 -8.90
CA HIS A 159 6.26 -0.50 -8.08
C HIS A 159 6.12 -1.33 -6.80
N ILE A 160 4.92 -1.82 -6.50
CA ILE A 160 4.65 -2.73 -5.38
C ILE A 160 4.06 -4.04 -5.88
N THR A 161 3.90 -5.02 -4.99
CA THR A 161 3.25 -6.30 -5.29
C THR A 161 1.79 -6.07 -5.67
N SER A 162 1.21 -6.96 -6.48
CA SER A 162 -0.23 -6.87 -6.86
C SER A 162 -1.15 -7.69 -5.96
N PHE A 163 -0.57 -8.44 -5.02
CA PHE A 163 -1.30 -9.32 -4.12
C PHE A 163 -1.81 -8.52 -2.93
N ILE A 164 -2.88 -9.00 -2.30
CA ILE A 164 -3.20 -8.58 -0.94
C ILE A 164 -2.30 -9.42 -0.03
N ASP A 165 -1.13 -8.87 0.29
CA ASP A 165 -0.06 -9.53 1.04
C ASP A 165 0.61 -8.62 2.08
N ALA A 166 -0.07 -7.53 2.45
CA ALA A 166 0.35 -6.55 3.44
C ALA A 166 1.74 -5.95 3.16
N SER A 167 2.14 -5.89 1.90
CA SER A 167 3.29 -5.11 1.43
C SER A 167 3.22 -3.64 1.85
N ASN A 168 2.02 -3.08 2.03
CA ASN A 168 1.85 -1.74 2.62
C ASN A 168 2.34 -1.64 4.09
N VAL A 169 2.51 -2.77 4.79
CA VAL A 169 3.11 -2.90 6.13
C VAL A 169 4.57 -3.36 6.05
N TYR A 170 4.88 -4.32 5.16
CA TYR A 170 6.16 -5.04 5.13
C TYR A 170 7.14 -4.58 4.04
N GLY A 171 6.71 -3.72 3.12
CA GLY A 171 7.45 -3.34 1.93
C GLY A 171 7.28 -4.34 0.78
N SER A 172 7.69 -3.92 -0.42
CA SER A 172 7.67 -4.74 -1.63
C SER A 172 9.08 -5.09 -2.13
N ASP A 173 10.10 -4.81 -1.33
CA ASP A 173 11.48 -5.23 -1.55
C ASP A 173 12.17 -5.55 -0.21
N GLU A 174 13.16 -6.44 -0.26
CA GLU A 174 13.87 -6.92 0.93
C GLU A 174 14.59 -5.79 1.70
N THR A 175 15.05 -4.74 1.01
CA THR A 175 15.73 -3.62 1.68
C THR A 175 14.76 -2.87 2.57
N ARG A 176 13.58 -2.53 2.04
CA ARG A 176 12.51 -1.88 2.81
C ARG A 176 12.03 -2.76 3.96
N SER A 177 11.81 -4.05 3.72
CA SER A 177 11.41 -5.00 4.76
C SER A 177 12.42 -5.07 5.92
N LEU A 178 13.71 -5.19 5.60
CA LEU A 178 14.77 -5.20 6.61
C LEU A 178 14.86 -3.88 7.38
N GLU A 179 14.67 -2.74 6.72
CA GLU A 179 14.71 -1.42 7.37
C GLU A 179 13.59 -1.26 8.41
N LEU A 180 12.43 -1.89 8.18
CA LEU A 180 11.26 -1.85 9.06
C LEU A 180 11.39 -2.78 10.26
N ARG A 181 12.26 -3.79 10.22
CA ARG A 181 12.42 -4.80 11.28
C ARG A 181 13.36 -4.36 12.39
N ARG A 182 13.14 -4.84 13.63
CA ARG A 182 14.03 -4.57 14.77
C ARG A 182 15.31 -5.38 14.72
N LEU A 183 15.23 -6.61 14.18
CA LEU A 183 16.36 -7.54 14.07
C LEU A 183 17.05 -7.80 15.42
N ASP A 184 16.27 -7.89 16.50
CA ASP A 184 16.74 -8.04 17.88
C ASP A 184 16.37 -9.40 18.50
N GLY A 185 15.89 -10.35 17.68
CA GLY A 185 15.44 -11.67 18.12
C GLY A 185 13.95 -11.74 18.45
N THR A 186 13.25 -10.60 18.44
CA THR A 186 11.80 -10.56 18.74
C THR A 186 10.93 -10.79 17.51
N GLY A 187 11.50 -10.72 16.29
CA GLY A 187 10.77 -10.76 15.03
C GLY A 187 9.89 -9.53 14.77
N LYS A 188 9.94 -8.51 15.64
CA LYS A 188 9.05 -7.34 15.60
C LYS A 188 9.48 -6.31 14.55
N LEU A 189 8.50 -5.51 14.14
CA LEU A 189 8.72 -4.25 13.43
C LEU A 189 9.14 -3.13 14.39
N ARG A 190 9.94 -2.21 13.88
CA ARG A 190 10.39 -1.00 14.59
C ARG A 190 9.19 -0.09 14.85
N THR A 191 9.28 0.63 15.96
CA THR A 191 8.29 1.64 16.36
C THR A 191 9.01 2.81 16.99
N SER A 192 8.42 3.99 16.92
CA SER A 192 8.85 5.15 17.71
C SER A 192 8.14 5.20 19.07
N ALA A 193 8.30 6.30 19.81
CA ALA A 193 7.68 6.47 21.12
C ALA A 193 6.14 6.34 21.04
N GLY A 194 5.55 5.62 21.99
CA GLY A 194 4.11 5.35 22.02
C GLY A 194 3.65 4.30 21.00
N GLU A 195 4.56 3.44 20.53
CA GLU A 195 4.26 2.40 19.53
C GLU A 195 3.66 2.96 18.24
N LEU A 196 4.08 4.16 17.87
CA LEU A 196 3.82 4.73 16.55
C LEU A 196 4.79 4.14 15.53
N LEU A 197 4.54 4.38 14.25
CA LEU A 197 5.47 4.03 13.18
C LEU A 197 6.89 4.59 13.45
N PRO A 198 7.96 3.94 12.97
CA PRO A 198 9.30 4.49 13.04
C PRO A 198 9.41 5.76 12.17
N PHE A 199 10.33 6.66 12.48
CA PHE A 199 10.59 7.81 11.61
C PHE A 199 11.46 7.41 10.42
N ASP A 200 11.20 8.02 9.27
CA ASP A 200 12.00 7.86 8.05
C ASP A 200 13.35 8.57 8.22
N PRO A 201 14.48 7.83 8.20
CA PRO A 201 15.81 8.43 8.30
C PRO A 201 16.17 9.34 7.11
N ALA A 202 15.63 9.05 5.93
CA ALA A 202 15.86 9.82 4.71
C ALA A 202 14.94 11.06 4.64
N ASN A 203 13.79 11.04 5.30
CA ASN A 203 12.81 12.13 5.28
C ASN A 203 12.42 12.56 6.71
N PRO A 204 13.25 13.39 7.37
CA PRO A 204 12.99 13.83 8.75
C PRO A 204 11.60 14.47 8.90
N GLY A 205 10.83 13.97 9.86
CA GLY A 205 9.47 14.43 10.15
C GLY A 205 8.35 13.55 9.57
N PHE A 206 8.70 12.59 8.71
CA PHE A 206 7.76 11.59 8.19
C PHE A 206 7.96 10.23 8.85
N PHE A 207 6.90 9.43 8.88
CA PHE A 207 6.95 8.04 9.30
C PHE A 207 7.40 7.13 8.16
N LEU A 208 8.09 6.05 8.52
CA LEU A 208 8.48 4.96 7.65
C LEU A 208 7.49 3.81 7.79
N ALA A 209 7.03 3.29 6.65
CA ALA A 209 6.15 2.12 6.54
C ALA A 209 6.54 1.28 5.31
N GLY A 210 5.82 0.18 5.07
CA GLY A 210 5.96 -0.64 3.87
C GLY A 210 5.70 0.15 2.59
N ASP A 211 4.58 0.86 2.54
CA ASP A 211 4.26 1.79 1.47
C ASP A 211 4.74 3.23 1.78
N VAL A 212 5.22 3.93 0.75
CA VAL A 212 5.83 5.26 0.87
C VAL A 212 4.82 6.38 1.12
N ARG A 213 3.52 6.14 0.89
CA ARG A 213 2.44 7.12 1.02
C ARG A 213 1.74 7.06 2.38
N ALA A 214 2.26 6.33 3.36
CA ALA A 214 1.67 6.18 4.70
C ALA A 214 1.40 7.50 5.45
N ASN A 215 1.97 8.62 4.99
CA ASN A 215 1.87 9.95 5.59
C ASN A 215 0.90 10.89 4.84
N GLU A 216 0.17 10.43 3.82
CA GLU A 216 -0.74 11.29 3.03
C GLU A 216 -1.81 11.97 3.89
N GLN A 217 -2.34 11.25 4.88
CA GLN A 217 -3.26 11.80 5.88
C GLN A 217 -3.30 10.92 7.15
N VAL A 218 -3.73 11.52 8.26
CA VAL A 218 -3.63 10.95 9.62
C VAL A 218 -4.40 9.64 9.81
N GLY A 219 -5.55 9.46 9.16
CA GLY A 219 -6.32 8.23 9.18
C GLY A 219 -5.57 7.06 8.55
N LEU A 220 -4.90 7.29 7.42
CA LEU A 220 -4.04 6.28 6.76
C LEU A 220 -2.84 5.94 7.65
N THR A 221 -2.16 6.95 8.19
CA THR A 221 -1.06 6.73 9.15
C THR A 221 -1.52 5.91 10.36
N SER A 222 -2.76 6.12 10.81
CA SER A 222 -3.36 5.35 11.91
C SER A 222 -3.59 3.88 11.52
N MET A 223 -4.00 3.61 10.27
CA MET A 223 -4.12 2.25 9.73
C MET A 223 -2.77 1.53 9.70
N HIS A 224 -1.74 2.15 9.13
CA HIS A 224 -0.39 1.55 9.14
C HIS A 224 0.10 1.29 10.57
N THR A 225 -0.14 2.23 11.49
CA THR A 225 0.22 2.05 12.91
C THR A 225 -0.52 0.87 13.54
N LEU A 226 -1.81 0.71 13.24
CA LEU A 226 -2.62 -0.41 13.73
C LEU A 226 -2.03 -1.75 13.31
N PHE A 227 -1.69 -1.92 12.02
CA PHE A 227 -1.17 -3.18 11.50
C PHE A 227 0.27 -3.48 11.95
N VAL A 228 1.09 -2.45 12.19
CA VAL A 228 2.40 -2.63 12.85
C VAL A 228 2.24 -3.14 14.29
N ARG A 229 1.24 -2.64 15.02
CA ARG A 229 0.93 -3.12 16.37
C ARG A 229 0.38 -4.55 16.35
N GLU A 230 -0.47 -4.88 15.39
CA GLU A 230 -1.01 -6.23 15.21
C GLU A 230 0.10 -7.25 14.93
N HIS A 231 1.03 -6.91 14.03
CA HIS A 231 2.23 -7.73 13.81
C HIS A 231 3.03 -7.94 15.09
N ASN A 232 3.33 -6.87 15.82
CA ASN A 232 4.11 -6.95 17.05
C ASN A 232 3.38 -7.74 18.17
N PHE A 233 2.05 -7.69 18.19
CA PHE A 233 1.22 -8.53 19.05
C PHE A 233 1.38 -10.02 18.70
N TRP A 234 1.30 -10.37 17.41
CA TRP A 234 1.50 -11.75 16.95
C TRP A 234 2.92 -12.25 17.22
N CYS A 235 3.95 -11.43 17.07
CA CYS A 235 5.33 -11.78 17.46
C CYS A 235 5.41 -12.21 18.93
N ASP A 236 4.75 -11.49 19.85
CA ASP A 236 4.73 -11.85 21.27
C ASP A 236 3.99 -13.18 21.51
N GLN A 237 2.86 -13.40 20.83
CA GLN A 237 2.12 -14.66 20.96
C GLN A 237 2.92 -15.86 20.43
N ILE A 238 3.60 -15.70 19.29
CA ILE A 238 4.42 -16.73 18.65
C ILE A 238 5.65 -17.02 19.51
N HIS A 239 6.36 -16.00 19.97
CA HIS A 239 7.53 -16.19 20.83
C HIS A 239 7.17 -16.92 22.13
N PHE A 240 6.01 -16.63 22.73
CA PHE A 240 5.51 -17.36 23.90
C PHE A 240 5.20 -18.83 23.60
N ALA A 241 4.63 -19.13 22.43
CA ALA A 241 4.21 -20.49 22.05
C ALA A 241 5.38 -21.36 21.53
N GLU A 242 6.32 -20.76 20.82
CA GLU A 242 7.44 -21.40 20.13
C GLU A 242 8.77 -20.67 20.44
N PRO A 243 9.27 -20.71 21.69
CA PRO A 243 10.42 -19.91 22.14
C PRO A 243 11.78 -20.30 21.51
N ALA A 244 11.81 -21.37 20.72
CA ALA A 244 13.01 -21.81 20.01
C ALA A 244 13.16 -21.19 18.61
N LEU A 245 12.16 -20.45 18.13
CA LEU A 245 12.24 -19.75 16.86
C LEU A 245 13.23 -18.58 16.95
N ASP A 246 13.94 -18.35 15.86
CA ASP A 246 14.78 -17.16 15.64
C ASP A 246 13.93 -15.98 15.15
N ASP A 247 14.58 -14.82 14.94
CA ASP A 247 13.93 -13.57 14.54
C ASP A 247 13.11 -13.74 13.24
N ASP A 248 13.70 -14.37 12.22
CA ASP A 248 13.04 -14.66 10.95
C ASP A 248 11.86 -15.63 11.13
N GLY A 249 12.04 -16.68 11.94
CA GLY A 249 10.98 -17.65 12.22
C GLY A 249 9.74 -17.04 12.86
N ILE A 250 9.92 -16.06 13.76
CA ILE A 250 8.84 -15.31 14.40
C ILE A 250 8.24 -14.30 13.41
N PHE A 251 9.07 -13.49 12.76
CA PHE A 251 8.66 -12.45 11.81
C PHE A 251 7.79 -13.02 10.68
N LEU A 252 8.26 -14.08 10.00
CA LEU A 252 7.57 -14.67 8.86
C LEU A 252 6.22 -15.30 9.25
N ARG A 253 6.11 -15.86 10.47
CA ARG A 253 4.84 -16.39 11.00
C ARG A 253 3.87 -15.28 11.35
N ALA A 254 4.33 -14.20 11.99
CA ALA A 254 3.50 -13.06 12.32
C ALA A 254 3.00 -12.36 11.05
N ARG A 255 3.89 -12.11 10.08
CA ARG A 255 3.54 -11.61 8.74
C ARG A 255 2.45 -12.45 8.11
N ARG A 256 2.64 -13.77 8.00
CA ARG A 256 1.64 -14.69 7.41
C ARG A 256 0.24 -14.57 8.03
N ILE A 257 0.14 -14.28 9.34
CA ILE A 257 -1.16 -14.09 10.00
C ILE A 257 -1.76 -12.75 9.56
N VAL A 258 -1.00 -11.67 9.66
CA VAL A 258 -1.45 -10.32 9.27
C VAL A 258 -1.85 -10.25 7.80
N ASP A 259 -1.05 -10.86 6.90
CA ASP A 259 -1.36 -10.98 5.48
C ASP A 259 -2.72 -11.68 5.24
N ALA A 260 -3.14 -12.57 6.14
CA ALA A 260 -4.41 -13.29 6.04
C ALA A 260 -5.58 -12.58 6.76
N GLU A 261 -5.29 -11.58 7.60
CA GLU A 261 -6.29 -10.72 8.25
C GLU A 261 -6.74 -9.57 7.34
N MET A 262 -5.92 -9.22 6.35
CA MET A 262 -6.22 -8.24 5.29
C MET A 262 -7.21 -8.80 4.27
#